data_AF-A0A5C7J2P3-F1
#
_entry.id   AF-A0A5C7J2P3-F1
#
_cell.length_a   1.000
_cell.length_b   1.000
_cell.length_c   1.000
_cell.angle_alpha   90.00
_cell.angle_beta   90.00
_cell.angle_gamma   90.00
#
_symmetry.space_group_name_H-M   'P 1'
#
loop_
_entity.id
_entity.type
_entity.pdbx_description
1 polymer ?
#
loop_
_entity_poly.entity_id
_entity_poly.type
_entity_poly.pdbx_seq_one_letter_code
_entity_poly.pdbx_strand_id
1 'polypeptide(L)'
;MQIEFLRDRERAQLGQKVDATPTLVVSATASSLIPFGALVVYDDTDAFLCKVPTSKAQIEKPLGITLRQLHSSDYQPKTSIAVMRKGRIWIEADKVAAPGDAVYVKFAEDGSAKFSSDKKDNARLFGAIFLEKSDGGLTPIEINFFGGAV
;
A
#
# COMPACT_ATOMS: atom_id res chain seq x y z
N MET A 1 2.73 14.54 20.91
CA MET A 1 2.00 13.43 20.24
C MET A 1 2.97 12.27 20.08
N GLN A 2 2.85 11.25 20.94
CA GLN A 2 3.70 10.07 20.89
C GLN A 2 3.07 9.10 19.89
N ILE A 3 3.78 8.82 18.79
CA ILE A 3 3.34 7.81 17.82
C ILE A 3 3.72 6.46 18.43
N GLU A 4 2.75 5.71 18.93
CA GLU A 4 2.96 4.31 19.32
C GLU A 4 3.08 3.45 18.07
N PHE A 5 4.22 2.78 17.93
CA PHE A 5 4.44 1.78 16.91
C PHE A 5 4.09 0.42 17.48
N LEU A 6 2.86 -0.01 17.20
CA LEU A 6 2.35 -1.30 17.61
C LEU A 6 3.04 -2.35 16.73
N ARG A 7 4.14 -2.89 17.26
CA ARG A 7 4.87 -4.02 16.64
C ARG A 7 4.10 -5.33 16.76
N ASP A 8 3.10 -5.36 17.63
CA ASP A 8 2.20 -6.48 17.81
C ASP A 8 1.10 -6.44 16.75
N ARG A 9 1.04 -7.50 15.94
CA ARG A 9 0.05 -7.69 14.88
C ARG A 9 -1.39 -7.55 15.41
N GLU A 10 -1.65 -7.94 16.65
CA GLU A 10 -2.99 -7.90 17.26
C GLU A 10 -3.52 -6.48 17.50
N ARG A 11 -2.61 -5.50 17.58
CA ARG A 11 -2.97 -4.09 17.81
C ARG A 11 -2.75 -3.21 16.58
N ALA A 12 -2.10 -3.74 15.54
CA ALA A 12 -1.82 -3.03 14.31
C ALA A 12 -3.10 -2.80 13.49
N GLN A 13 -3.09 -1.74 12.67
CA GLN A 13 -4.20 -1.38 11.80
C GLN A 13 -3.73 -1.23 10.35
N LEU A 14 -4.64 -1.47 9.40
CA LEU A 14 -4.38 -1.30 7.98
C LEU A 14 -3.89 0.12 7.67
N GLY A 15 -2.79 0.24 6.91
CA GLY A 15 -2.17 1.52 6.57
C GLY A 15 -1.36 2.17 7.70
N GLN A 16 -1.16 1.49 8.84
CA GLN A 16 -0.34 2.01 9.93
C GLN A 16 1.16 1.77 9.67
N LYS A 17 2.00 2.72 10.08
CA LYS A 17 3.46 2.52 10.09
C LYS A 17 3.85 1.39 11.04
N VAL A 18 4.73 0.51 10.60
CA VAL A 18 5.22 -0.61 11.43
C VAL A 18 6.15 -0.12 12.54
N ASP A 19 7.02 0.85 12.24
CA ASP A 19 8.03 1.35 13.17
C ASP A 19 8.43 2.82 12.90
N ALA A 20 9.37 3.31 13.73
CA ALA A 20 9.91 4.66 13.66
C ALA A 20 10.98 4.85 12.57
N THR A 21 11.25 3.83 11.74
CA THR A 21 12.28 3.92 10.69
C THR A 21 11.95 5.08 9.75
N PRO A 22 12.96 5.79 9.22
CA PRO A 22 12.73 6.89 8.29
C PRO A 22 11.82 6.48 7.13
N THR A 23 10.79 7.29 6.87
CA THR A 23 9.81 7.05 5.82
C THR A 23 9.69 8.24 4.90
N LEU A 24 9.52 8.01 3.61
CA LEU A 24 9.15 9.03 2.64
C LEU A 24 7.63 9.01 2.47
N VAL A 25 6.98 10.08 2.89
CA VAL A 25 5.53 10.29 2.75
C VAL A 25 5.30 11.51 1.87
N VAL A 26 4.40 11.38 0.91
CA VAL A 26 3.98 12.45 0.01
C VAL A 26 2.49 12.71 0.16
N SER A 27 2.07 13.92 -0.19
CA SER A 27 0.67 14.29 -0.31
C SER A 27 0.20 14.06 -1.75
N ALA A 28 -1.01 13.54 -1.94
CA ALA A 28 -1.68 13.43 -3.23
C ALA A 28 -3.17 13.73 -3.09
N THR A 29 -3.91 13.88 -4.18
CA THR A 29 -5.37 14.13 -4.13
C THR A 29 -6.13 12.92 -4.65
N ALA A 30 -7.10 12.40 -3.90
CA ALA A 30 -7.87 11.23 -4.33
C ALA A 30 -8.88 11.57 -5.44
N SER A 31 -8.96 10.78 -6.51
CA SER A 31 -10.05 10.91 -7.51
C SER A 31 -11.35 10.24 -7.05
N SER A 32 -11.26 9.18 -6.25
CA SER A 32 -12.37 8.41 -5.72
C SER A 32 -12.21 8.13 -4.22
N LEU A 33 -13.09 7.32 -3.63
CA LEU A 33 -12.88 6.80 -2.28
C LEU A 33 -11.68 5.85 -2.30
N ILE A 34 -10.70 6.08 -1.42
CA ILE A 34 -9.49 5.27 -1.32
C ILE A 34 -9.32 4.74 0.11
N PRO A 35 -9.33 3.40 0.30
CA PRO A 35 -9.09 2.81 1.61
C PRO A 35 -7.68 3.06 2.14
N PHE A 36 -7.50 2.93 3.46
CA PHE A 36 -6.15 2.87 4.04
C PHE A 36 -5.42 1.58 3.65
N GLY A 37 -4.09 1.64 3.60
CA GLY A 37 -3.27 0.50 3.19
C GLY A 37 -3.43 0.12 1.70
N ALA A 38 -4.17 0.90 0.92
CA ALA A 38 -4.38 0.67 -0.50
C ALA A 38 -3.16 1.12 -1.31
N LEU A 39 -2.82 0.33 -2.34
CA LEU A 39 -1.90 0.77 -3.39
C LEU A 39 -2.58 1.86 -4.22
N VAL A 40 -1.85 2.94 -4.48
CA VAL A 40 -2.31 4.03 -5.34
C VAL A 40 -1.33 4.30 -6.47
N VAL A 41 -1.89 4.80 -7.57
CA VAL A 41 -1.21 5.25 -8.78
C VAL A 41 -1.74 6.64 -9.16
N TYR A 42 -1.01 7.38 -10.00
CA TYR A 42 -1.58 8.59 -10.59
C TYR A 42 -2.76 8.27 -11.49
N ASP A 43 -3.72 9.17 -11.58
CA ASP A 43 -4.81 9.03 -12.52
C ASP A 43 -4.32 9.33 -13.95
N ASP A 44 -4.46 8.37 -14.85
CA ASP A 44 -4.14 8.53 -16.28
C ASP A 44 -4.91 9.68 -16.95
N THR A 45 -6.05 10.10 -16.36
CA THR A 45 -6.88 11.20 -16.87
C THR A 45 -6.55 12.55 -16.26
N ASP A 46 -5.93 12.59 -15.08
CA ASP A 46 -5.54 13.81 -14.37
C ASP A 46 -4.31 13.52 -13.48
N ALA A 47 -3.15 14.05 -13.90
CA ALA A 47 -1.87 13.84 -13.22
C ALA A 47 -1.82 14.42 -11.80
N PHE A 48 -2.79 15.26 -11.40
CA PHE A 48 -2.89 15.80 -10.04
C PHE A 48 -3.73 14.92 -9.12
N LEU A 49 -4.43 13.93 -9.68
CA LEU A 49 -5.23 12.98 -8.93
C LEU A 49 -4.55 11.62 -8.83
N CYS A 50 -4.98 10.84 -7.86
CA CYS A 50 -4.56 9.46 -7.67
C CYS A 50 -5.77 8.54 -7.46
N LYS A 51 -5.59 7.28 -7.84
CA LYS A 51 -6.63 6.24 -7.79
C LYS A 51 -6.03 4.90 -7.36
N VAL A 52 -6.90 3.98 -6.97
CA VAL A 52 -6.54 2.56 -6.86
C VAL A 52 -6.32 2.00 -8.27
N PRO A 53 -5.22 1.27 -8.53
CA PRO A 53 -4.97 0.68 -9.84
C PRO A 53 -5.99 -0.41 -10.16
N THR A 54 -6.40 -0.50 -11.42
CA THR A 54 -7.32 -1.51 -11.94
C THR A 54 -6.63 -2.46 -12.93
N SER A 55 -5.36 -2.24 -13.25
CA SER A 55 -4.62 -3.03 -14.22
C SER A 55 -3.14 -3.22 -13.84
N LYS A 56 -2.52 -4.27 -14.40
CA LYS A 56 -1.10 -4.59 -14.19
C LYS A 56 -0.16 -3.48 -14.67
N ALA A 57 -0.49 -2.80 -15.77
CA ALA A 57 0.34 -1.75 -16.33
C ALA A 57 0.47 -0.53 -15.39
N GLN A 58 -0.60 -0.21 -14.65
CA GLN A 58 -0.60 0.94 -13.75
C GLN A 58 0.36 0.77 -12.56
N ILE A 59 0.59 -0.46 -12.11
CA ILE A 59 1.44 -0.72 -10.93
C ILE A 59 2.94 -0.80 -11.28
N GLU A 60 3.32 -0.65 -12.55
CA GLU A 60 4.72 -0.51 -12.94
C GLU A 60 5.34 0.79 -12.42
N LYS A 61 4.51 1.82 -12.21
CA LYS A 61 4.89 3.12 -11.67
C LYS A 61 4.00 3.45 -10.45
N PRO A 62 4.12 2.70 -9.34
CA PRO A 62 3.26 2.91 -8.18
C PRO A 62 3.54 4.28 -7.54
N LEU A 63 2.49 4.98 -7.15
CA LEU A 63 2.62 6.22 -6.38
C LEU A 63 2.98 5.91 -4.92
N GLY A 64 2.38 4.87 -4.34
CA GLY A 64 2.72 4.34 -3.02
C GLY A 64 1.53 3.72 -2.31
N ILE A 65 1.63 3.54 -0.99
CA ILE A 65 0.56 2.96 -0.16
C ILE A 65 -0.05 4.03 0.74
N THR A 66 -1.38 4.09 0.83
CA THR A 66 -2.08 5.07 1.67
C THR A 66 -1.90 4.81 3.16
N LEU A 67 -1.67 5.89 3.93
CA LEU A 67 -1.51 5.84 5.38
C LEU A 67 -2.82 6.07 6.11
N ARG A 68 -2.98 5.37 7.23
CA ARG A 68 -4.09 5.57 8.17
C ARG A 68 -4.00 6.92 8.86
N GLN A 69 -5.15 7.56 9.08
CA GLN A 69 -5.28 8.79 9.88
C GLN A 69 -6.25 8.58 11.05
N LEU A 70 -5.94 9.18 12.21
CA LEU A 70 -6.60 8.88 13.49
C LEU A 70 -8.09 9.25 13.55
N HIS A 71 -8.55 10.11 12.64
CA HIS A 71 -9.91 10.67 12.62
C HIS A 71 -10.62 10.52 11.27
N SER A 72 -10.18 9.55 10.47
CA SER A 72 -10.84 9.23 9.22
C SER A 72 -11.01 7.71 9.10
N SER A 73 -12.06 7.29 8.40
CA SER A 73 -12.27 5.88 8.06
C SER A 73 -11.54 5.52 6.77
N ASP A 74 -11.62 6.39 5.76
CA ASP A 74 -11.01 6.28 4.44
C ASP A 74 -10.77 7.68 3.85
N TYR A 75 -9.99 7.76 2.77
CA TYR A 75 -9.86 9.02 2.04
C TYR A 75 -11.05 9.25 1.11
N GLN A 76 -11.69 10.41 1.26
CA GLN A 76 -12.83 10.81 0.43
C GLN A 76 -12.36 11.41 -0.91
N PRO A 77 -13.18 11.36 -1.97
CA PRO A 77 -12.86 12.00 -3.23
C PRO A 77 -12.48 13.47 -3.06
N LYS A 78 -11.52 13.96 -3.85
CA LYS A 78 -11.02 15.35 -3.87
C LYS A 78 -10.39 15.81 -2.55
N THR A 79 -10.01 14.89 -1.67
CA THR A 79 -9.29 15.20 -0.43
C THR A 79 -7.80 14.91 -0.57
N SER A 80 -7.00 15.61 0.23
CA SER A 80 -5.57 15.36 0.33
C SER A 80 -5.32 14.08 1.13
N ILE A 81 -4.50 13.20 0.58
CA ILE A 81 -4.18 11.89 1.14
C ILE A 81 -2.70 11.77 1.44
N ALA A 82 -2.36 11.05 2.51
CA ALA A 82 -0.97 10.74 2.84
C ALA A 82 -0.57 9.39 2.23
N VAL A 83 0.46 9.39 1.39
CA VAL A 83 0.94 8.20 0.68
C VAL A 83 2.39 7.92 1.04
N MET A 84 2.67 6.73 1.56
CA MET A 84 4.04 6.26 1.82
C MET A 84 4.66 5.72 0.52
N ARG A 85 5.79 6.30 0.13
CA ARG A 85 6.65 5.83 -0.97
C ARG A 85 7.78 4.94 -0.50
N LYS A 86 8.29 5.20 0.71
CA LYS A 86 9.37 4.43 1.32
C LYS A 86 9.11 4.24 2.80
N GLY A 87 9.29 3.03 3.30
CA GLY A 87 9.13 2.71 4.71
C GLY A 87 8.50 1.34 4.93
N ARG A 88 7.98 1.12 6.14
CA ARG A 88 7.32 -0.12 6.55
C ARG A 88 5.89 0.14 6.96
N ILE A 89 4.98 -0.64 6.41
CA ILE A 89 3.53 -0.41 6.55
C ILE A 89 2.78 -1.74 6.68
N TRP A 90 1.72 -1.73 7.48
CA TRP A 90 0.79 -2.84 7.60
C TRP A 90 -0.22 -2.81 6.46
N ILE A 91 -0.33 -3.92 5.72
CA ILE A 91 -1.28 -4.14 4.63
C ILE A 91 -2.13 -5.38 4.89
N GLU A 92 -3.23 -5.54 4.17
CA GLU A 92 -3.95 -6.81 4.11
C GLU A 92 -3.40 -7.66 2.97
N ALA A 93 -2.99 -8.88 3.26
CA ALA A 93 -2.42 -9.80 2.27
C ALA A 93 -3.01 -11.20 2.40
N ASP A 94 -2.94 -11.96 1.31
CA ASP A 94 -3.10 -13.40 1.34
C ASP A 94 -1.94 -14.07 2.11
N LYS A 95 -1.94 -15.41 2.15
CA LYS A 95 -0.86 -16.19 2.74
C LYS A 95 0.50 -15.79 2.17
N VAL A 96 1.46 -15.59 3.07
CA VAL A 96 2.87 -15.30 2.80
C VAL A 96 3.71 -16.48 3.29
N ALA A 97 4.52 -17.06 2.41
CA ALA A 97 5.26 -18.29 2.73
C ALA A 97 6.48 -18.02 3.61
N ALA A 98 7.22 -16.95 3.34
CA ALA A 98 8.43 -16.59 4.06
C ALA A 98 8.66 -15.07 4.15
N PRO A 99 9.38 -14.59 5.19
CA PRO A 99 9.94 -13.25 5.20
C PRO A 99 10.87 -13.04 4.01
N GLY A 100 10.82 -11.85 3.40
CA GLY A 100 11.59 -11.51 2.20
C GLY A 100 10.92 -11.91 0.88
N ASP A 101 9.77 -12.60 0.92
CA ASP A 101 8.99 -12.88 -0.27
C ASP A 101 8.62 -11.59 -1.01
N ALA A 102 8.65 -11.65 -2.34
CA ALA A 102 8.23 -10.55 -3.18
C ALA A 102 6.72 -10.29 -3.01
N VAL A 103 6.32 -9.02 -3.06
CA VAL A 103 4.91 -8.64 -3.02
C VAL A 103 4.36 -8.65 -4.45
N TYR A 104 3.21 -9.29 -4.61
CA TYR A 104 2.41 -9.30 -5.82
C TYR A 104 1.05 -8.68 -5.55
N VAL A 105 0.42 -8.15 -6.61
CA VAL A 105 -0.93 -7.59 -6.58
C VAL A 105 -1.83 -8.46 -7.44
N LYS A 106 -2.89 -8.94 -6.82
CA LYS A 106 -4.01 -9.62 -7.45
C LYS A 106 -5.12 -8.61 -7.67
N PHE A 107 -5.53 -8.44 -8.92
CA PHE A 107 -6.70 -7.63 -9.26
C PHE A 107 -7.92 -8.53 -9.26
N ALA A 108 -8.91 -8.18 -8.45
CA ALA A 108 -10.21 -8.85 -8.44
C ALA A 108 -11.15 -8.23 -9.48
N GLU A 109 -12.18 -8.97 -9.86
CA GLU A 109 -13.17 -8.55 -10.86
C GLU A 109 -13.97 -7.31 -10.42
N ASP A 110 -14.07 -7.07 -9.12
CA ASP A 110 -14.67 -5.88 -8.52
C ASP A 110 -13.78 -4.62 -8.59
N GLY A 111 -12.60 -4.73 -9.20
CA GLY A 111 -11.63 -3.64 -9.31
C GLY A 111 -10.77 -3.44 -8.06
N SER A 112 -10.90 -4.30 -7.04
CA SER A 112 -10.04 -4.25 -5.86
C SER A 112 -8.66 -4.86 -6.14
N ALA A 113 -7.64 -4.31 -5.46
CA ALA A 113 -6.27 -4.79 -5.52
C ALA A 113 -5.90 -5.42 -4.17
N LYS A 114 -5.57 -6.71 -4.17
CA LYS A 114 -5.13 -7.45 -2.97
C LYS A 114 -3.66 -7.81 -3.06
N PHE A 115 -2.95 -7.75 -1.94
CA PHE A 115 -1.55 -8.13 -1.89
C PHE A 115 -1.40 -9.63 -1.65
N SER A 116 -0.39 -10.25 -2.24
CA SER A 116 -0.13 -11.68 -2.13
C SER A 116 1.36 -11.96 -2.30
N SER A 117 1.86 -13.08 -1.76
CA SER A 117 3.19 -13.61 -2.12
C SER A 117 3.12 -14.56 -3.32
N ASP A 118 1.93 -14.87 -3.83
CA ASP A 118 1.76 -15.76 -4.98
C ASP A 118 2.09 -15.02 -6.29
N LYS A 119 3.01 -15.60 -7.05
CA LYS A 119 3.39 -15.12 -8.38
C LYS A 119 2.35 -15.46 -9.44
N LYS A 120 1.61 -16.55 -9.28
CA LYS A 120 0.75 -17.08 -10.33
C LYS A 120 -0.38 -16.08 -10.64
N ASP A 121 -0.48 -15.70 -11.91
CA ASP A 121 -1.49 -14.77 -12.45
C ASP A 121 -1.52 -13.36 -11.83
N ASN A 122 -0.65 -13.07 -10.86
CA ASN A 122 -0.54 -11.77 -10.18
C ASN A 122 0.59 -10.91 -10.77
N ALA A 123 0.52 -9.61 -10.54
CA ALA A 123 1.54 -8.67 -11.01
C ALA A 123 2.52 -8.32 -9.89
N ARG A 124 3.82 -8.40 -10.17
CA ARG A 124 4.84 -8.09 -9.15
C ARG A 124 4.84 -6.59 -8.83
N LEU A 125 4.79 -6.25 -7.55
CA LEU A 125 4.98 -4.89 -7.07
C LEU A 125 6.46 -4.67 -6.77
N PHE A 126 7.16 -4.05 -7.72
CA PHE A 126 8.60 -3.80 -7.57
C PHE A 126 8.88 -2.81 -6.44
N GLY A 127 9.94 -3.07 -5.68
CA GLY A 127 10.29 -2.27 -4.50
C GLY A 127 9.48 -2.61 -3.26
N ALA A 128 8.70 -3.70 -3.24
CA ALA A 128 7.99 -4.17 -2.07
C ALA A 128 8.38 -5.62 -1.70
N ILE A 129 8.58 -5.87 -0.39
CA ILE A 129 8.87 -7.19 0.18
C ILE A 129 8.06 -7.43 1.46
N PHE A 130 7.69 -8.67 1.72
CA PHE A 130 7.09 -9.06 3.00
C PHE A 130 8.15 -9.12 4.09
N LEU A 131 7.79 -8.67 5.29
CA LEU A 131 8.70 -8.66 6.44
C LEU A 131 8.53 -9.88 7.36
N GLU A 132 7.43 -10.64 7.20
CA GLU A 132 7.15 -11.83 7.99
C GLU A 132 6.35 -12.87 7.19
N LYS A 133 6.34 -14.11 7.68
CA LYS A 133 5.42 -15.16 7.25
C LYS A 133 4.01 -14.87 7.82
N SER A 134 2.97 -15.14 7.03
CA SER A 134 1.58 -14.93 7.45
C SER A 134 0.68 -15.99 6.83
N ASP A 135 -0.32 -16.50 7.55
CA ASP A 135 -1.37 -17.36 6.98
C ASP A 135 -2.52 -16.56 6.33
N GLY A 136 -2.32 -15.24 6.17
CA GLY A 136 -3.28 -14.30 5.59
C GLY A 136 -3.73 -13.23 6.59
N GLY A 137 -4.27 -12.11 6.10
CA GLY A 137 -4.72 -10.96 6.88
C GLY A 137 -3.66 -9.86 7.02
N LEU A 138 -3.69 -9.13 8.13
CA LEU A 138 -2.79 -8.00 8.37
C LEU A 138 -1.33 -8.45 8.43
N THR A 139 -0.52 -7.95 7.51
CA THR A 139 0.87 -8.37 7.29
C THR A 139 1.75 -7.15 7.00
N PRO A 140 2.94 -7.02 7.58
CA PRO A 140 3.84 -5.92 7.35
C PRO A 140 4.66 -6.13 6.07
N ILE A 141 4.78 -5.07 5.28
CA ILE A 141 5.70 -5.00 4.13
C ILE A 141 6.67 -3.84 4.29
N GLU A 142 7.84 -3.97 3.67
CA GLU A 142 8.73 -2.85 3.39
C GLU A 142 8.53 -2.43 1.94
N ILE A 143 8.41 -1.12 1.73
CA ILE A 143 8.26 -0.50 0.41
C ILE A 143 9.37 0.51 0.17
N ASN A 144 9.76 0.60 -1.09
CA ASN A 144 10.79 1.51 -1.58
C ASN A 144 10.53 1.88 -3.04
N PHE A 145 9.50 2.68 -3.26
CA PHE A 145 9.10 3.16 -4.58
C PHE A 145 9.83 4.46 -4.90
N PHE A 146 10.96 4.34 -5.58
CA PHE A 146 11.65 5.50 -6.15
C PHE A 146 11.21 5.72 -7.59
N GLY A 147 10.35 6.73 -7.78
CA GLY A 147 10.16 7.42 -9.06
C GLY A 147 9.49 6.61 -10.17
N GLY A 148 8.18 6.81 -10.34
CA GLY A 148 7.59 6.78 -11.67
C GLY A 148 8.12 7.95 -12.50
N ALA A 149 9.33 7.82 -13.04
CA ALA A 149 9.89 8.62 -14.13
C ALA A 149 11.25 8.03 -14.56
N VAL A 150 11.22 7.28 -15.66
CA VAL A 150 12.19 7.46 -16.76
C VAL A 150 11.34 7.75 -17.99
#